data_AF-A0A1Y5N5G7-F1
#
_entry.id   AF-A0A1Y5N5G7-F1
#
_cell.length_a   1.000
_cell.length_b   1.000
_cell.length_c   1.000
_cell.angle_alpha   90.00
_cell.angle_beta   90.00
_cell.angle_gamma   90.00
#
_symmetry.space_group_name_H-M   'P 1'
#
loop_
_entity.id
_entity.type
_entity.pdbx_description
1 polymer ?
#
loop_
_entity_poly.entity_id
_entity_poly.type
_entity_poly.pdbx_seq_one_letter_code
_entity_poly.pdbx_strand_id
1 'polypeptide(L)'
;MRLTKSENRAYQLRLLEAYPLCQICEEQQSIECHHVRYGRFGADKDDSKQIAVCRECHQWCHAHKHESIEKYEEVADENWQRFGEC
;
A
#
# COMPACT_ATOMS: atom_id res chain seq x y z
N MET A 1 -10.01 -6.29 -5.59
CA MET A 1 -11.07 -6.09 -4.58
C MET A 1 -11.29 -4.60 -4.34
N ARG A 2 -12.48 -4.17 -3.91
CA ARG A 2 -12.78 -2.75 -3.66
C ARG A 2 -13.55 -2.59 -2.37
N LEU A 3 -13.00 -1.81 -1.44
CA LEU A 3 -13.60 -1.52 -0.14
C LEU A 3 -14.48 -0.26 -0.22
N THR A 4 -15.39 -0.10 0.74
CA THR A 4 -16.01 1.20 0.97
C THR A 4 -14.97 2.23 1.44
N LYS A 5 -15.29 3.52 1.33
CA LYS A 5 -14.38 4.59 1.77
C LYS A 5 -14.00 4.47 3.24
N SER A 6 -14.94 4.08 4.10
CA SER A 6 -14.70 3.90 5.54
C SER A 6 -13.84 2.68 5.84
N GLU A 7 -14.11 1.54 5.21
CA GLU A 7 -13.31 0.32 5.38
C GLU A 7 -11.89 0.53 4.88
N ASN A 8 -11.72 1.14 3.71
CA ASN A 8 -10.40 1.45 3.19
C ASN A 8 -9.63 2.40 4.12
N ARG A 9 -10.30 3.42 4.66
CA ARG A 9 -9.67 4.32 5.64
C ARG A 9 -9.25 3.59 6.91
N ALA A 10 -10.09 2.69 7.42
CA ALA A 10 -9.77 1.88 8.59
C ALA A 10 -8.58 0.94 8.33
N TYR A 11 -8.54 0.29 7.16
CA TYR A 11 -7.42 -0.53 6.75
C TYR A 11 -6.11 0.28 6.65
N GLN A 12 -6.13 1.43 6.00
CA GLN A 12 -4.95 2.32 5.91
C GLN A 12 -4.45 2.78 7.28
N LEU A 13 -5.36 3.10 8.20
CA LEU A 13 -4.98 3.45 9.58
C LEU A 13 -4.29 2.28 10.29
N ARG A 14 -4.83 1.06 10.18
CA ARG A 14 -4.21 -0.16 10.74
C ARG A 14 -2.82 -0.40 10.16
N LEU A 15 -2.62 -0.19 8.85
CA LEU A 15 -1.31 -0.32 8.22
C LEU A 15 -0.30 0.69 8.77
N LEU A 16 -0.68 1.97 8.86
CA LEU A 16 0.22 3.02 9.37
C LEU A 16 0.54 2.86 10.85
N GLU A 17 -0.40 2.34 11.64
CA GLU A 17 -0.19 2.02 13.06
C GLU A 17 0.74 0.80 13.23
N ALA A 18 0.52 -0.28 12.45
CA ALA A 18 1.32 -1.49 12.52
C ALA A 18 2.73 -1.33 11.94
N TYR A 19 2.90 -0.47 10.94
CA TYR A 19 4.15 -0.23 10.22
C TYR A 19 4.57 1.24 10.30
N PRO A 20 5.09 1.70 11.46
CA PRO A 20 5.47 3.10 11.65
C PRO A 20 6.68 3.51 10.80
N LEU A 21 7.49 2.55 10.34
CA LEU A 21 8.56 2.75 9.37
C LEU A 21 8.15 2.24 7.99
N CYS A 22 8.69 2.89 6.95
CA CYS A 22 8.40 2.58 5.56
C CYS A 22 8.75 1.12 5.24
N GLN A 23 7.80 0.39 4.68
CA GLN A 23 7.99 -1.02 4.30
C GLN A 23 8.93 -1.22 3.08
N ILE A 24 9.46 -0.14 2.50
CA ILE A 24 10.41 -0.20 1.38
C ILE A 24 11.83 0.14 1.83
N CYS A 25 12.03 1.31 2.45
CA CYS A 25 13.37 1.74 2.85
C CYS A 25 13.71 1.42 4.30
N GLU A 26 12.72 1.13 5.15
CA GLU A 26 12.87 0.87 6.59
C GLU A 26 13.54 1.99 7.40
N GLU A 27 13.84 3.13 6.78
CA GLU A 27 14.55 4.26 7.39
C GLU A 27 13.61 5.40 7.79
N GLN A 28 12.62 5.70 6.94
CA GLN A 28 11.73 6.86 7.11
C GLN A 28 10.37 6.46 7.67
N GLN A 29 9.70 7.39 8.34
CA GLN A 29 8.34 7.18 8.84
C GLN A 29 7.36 6.89 7.69
N SER A 30 6.50 5.88 7.87
CA SER A 30 5.34 5.67 7.02
C SER A 30 4.31 6.77 7.25
N ILE A 31 3.98 7.50 6.19
CA ILE A 31 3.00 8.60 6.25
C ILE A 31 1.83 8.41 5.28
N GLU A 32 1.97 7.51 4.33
CA GLU A 32 0.98 7.26 3.27
C GLU A 32 0.87 5.75 3.00
N CYS A 33 -0.31 5.31 2.54
CA CYS A 33 -0.48 3.97 1.98
C CYS A 33 -0.46 4.05 0.46
N HIS A 34 0.35 3.22 -0.19
CA HIS A 34 0.45 3.12 -1.63
C HIS A 34 -0.25 1.87 -2.15
N HIS A 35 -1.14 2.03 -3.13
CA HIS A 35 -1.68 0.91 -3.91
C HIS A 35 -0.64 0.42 -4.92
N VAL A 36 0.01 -0.70 -4.64
CA VAL A 36 1.03 -1.31 -5.50
C VAL A 36 0.43 -1.66 -6.87
N ARG A 37 -0.79 -2.20 -6.86
CA ARG A 37 -1.53 -2.52 -8.09
C ARG A 37 -2.65 -1.52 -8.34
N TYR A 38 -2.54 -0.81 -9.46
CA TYR A 38 -3.58 0.09 -9.95
C TYR A 38 -3.87 -0.17 -11.43
N GLY A 39 -5.16 -0.20 -11.79
CA GLY A 39 -5.62 -0.13 -13.17
C GLY A 39 -5.20 1.16 -13.88
N ARG A 40 -5.46 1.24 -15.19
CA ARG A 40 -5.17 2.44 -15.99
C ARG A 40 -5.97 3.62 -15.39
N PHE A 41 -5.28 4.74 -15.10
CA PHE A 41 -5.88 5.93 -14.48
C PHE A 41 -6.65 5.69 -13.17
N GLY A 42 -6.30 4.65 -12.40
CA GLY A 42 -6.95 4.38 -11.11
C GLY A 42 -8.39 3.87 -11.21
N ALA A 43 -8.81 3.36 -12.38
CA ALA A 43 -10.13 2.76 -12.57
C ALA A 43 -10.26 1.40 -11.84
N ASP A 44 -9.18 0.63 -11.78
CA ASP A 44 -9.14 -0.72 -11.16
C ASP A 44 -8.18 -0.74 -9.97
N LYS A 45 -8.46 0.05 -8.95
CA LYS A 45 -7.67 0.02 -7.70
C LYS A 45 -8.05 -1.25 -6.95
N ASP A 46 -7.05 -2.05 -6.63
CA ASP A 46 -7.22 -3.17 -5.72
C ASP A 46 -6.86 -2.74 -4.31
N ASP A 47 -7.86 -2.51 -3.46
CA ASP A 47 -7.62 -2.06 -2.08
C ASP A 47 -6.92 -3.14 -1.24
N SER A 48 -6.86 -4.39 -1.69
CA SER A 48 -6.05 -5.43 -1.04
C SER A 48 -4.55 -5.27 -1.28
N LYS A 49 -4.14 -4.45 -2.25
CA LYS A 49 -2.75 -4.35 -2.69
C LYS A 49 -2.11 -3.07 -2.17
N GLN A 50 -2.10 -2.86 -0.84
CA GLN A 50 -1.55 -1.65 -0.22
C GLN A 50 -0.34 -1.92 0.71
N ILE A 51 0.60 -0.97 0.71
CA ILE A 51 1.77 -0.94 1.60
C ILE A 51 1.90 0.43 2.28
N ALA A 52 2.39 0.47 3.52
CA ALA A 52 2.70 1.69 4.27
C ALA A 52 4.11 2.19 3.93
N VAL A 53 4.20 3.42 3.43
CA VAL A 53 5.45 3.97 2.88
C VAL A 53 5.68 5.43 3.26
N CYS A 54 6.95 5.84 3.19
CA CYS A 54 7.31 7.25 3.19
C CYS A 54 6.98 7.88 1.82
N ARG A 55 7.00 9.21 1.77
CA ARG A 55 6.66 9.97 0.55
C ARG A 55 7.63 9.71 -0.60
N GLU A 56 8.92 9.57 -0.33
CA GLU A 56 9.93 9.34 -1.36
C GLU A 56 9.75 7.97 -2.03
N CYS A 57 9.56 6.93 -1.23
CA CYS A 57 9.28 5.58 -1.74
C CYS A 57 7.94 5.52 -2.47
N HIS A 58 6.92 6.27 -1.99
CA HIS A 58 5.64 6.38 -2.71
C HIS A 58 5.82 6.96 -4.11
N GLN A 59 6.59 8.05 -4.24
CA GLN A 59 6.88 8.67 -5.52
C GLN A 59 7.70 7.75 -6.43
N TRP A 60 8.67 7.02 -5.86
CA TRP A 60 9.45 6.03 -6.60
C TRP A 60 8.57 4.95 -7.21
N CYS A 61 7.61 4.39 -6.45
CA CYS A 61 6.68 3.38 -6.97
C CYS A 61 5.82 3.91 -8.12
N HIS A 62 5.37 5.17 -8.05
CA HIS A 62 4.64 5.79 -9.16
C HIS A 62 5.51 5.97 -10.42
N ALA A 63 6.80 6.28 -10.26
CA ALA A 63 7.74 6.41 -11.36
C ALA A 63 8.17 5.05 -11.96
N HIS A 64 8.21 3.99 -11.14
CA HIS A 64 8.74 2.67 -11.51
C HIS A 64 7.67 1.57 -11.37
N LYS A 65 6.47 1.83 -11.88
CA LYS A 65 5.27 0.98 -11.66
C LYS A 65 5.51 -0.53 -11.82
N HIS A 66 6.18 -0.94 -12.89
CA HIS A 66 6.37 -2.37 -13.16
C HIS A 66 7.28 -3.00 -12.11
N GLU A 67 8.42 -2.37 -11.86
CA GLU A 67 9.40 -2.79 -10.87
C GLU A 67 8.83 -2.77 -9.44
N SER A 68 8.02 -1.76 -9.11
CA SER A 68 7.37 -1.69 -7.79
C SER A 68 6.36 -2.82 -7.58
N ILE A 69 5.65 -3.23 -8.64
CA ILE A 69 4.73 -4.38 -8.56
C ILE A 69 5.52 -5.66 -8.32
N GLU A 70 6.54 -5.92 -9.15
CA GLU A 70 7.38 -7.12 -9.01
C GLU A 70 8.03 -7.24 -7.63
N LYS A 71 8.48 -6.11 -7.06
CA LYS A 71 9.16 -6.10 -5.76
C LYS A 71 8.23 -6.18 -4.55
N TYR A 72 7.04 -5.58 -4.62
CA TYR A 72 6.25 -5.29 -3.42
C TYR A 72 4.82 -5.83 -3.44
N GLU A 73 4.40 -6.53 -4.50
CA GLU A 73 3.07 -7.16 -4.53
C GLU A 73 2.89 -8.18 -3.40
N GLU A 74 3.93 -8.98 -3.09
CA GLU A 74 3.88 -9.96 -2.00
C GLU A 74 3.74 -9.30 -0.62
N VAL A 75 4.44 -8.18 -0.38
CA VAL A 75 4.31 -7.40 0.88
C VAL A 75 2.88 -6.90 1.04
N ALA A 76 2.27 -6.46 -0.06
CA ALA A 76 0.87 -6.02 -0.06
C ALA A 76 -0.10 -7.18 0.24
N ASP A 77 0.18 -8.37 -0.27
CA ASP A 77 -0.60 -9.58 0.03
C ASP A 77 -0.51 -9.99 1.50
N GLU A 78 0.68 -9.95 2.09
CA GLU A 78 0.88 -10.22 3.51
C GLU A 78 0.14 -9.21 4.39
N ASN A 79 0.19 -7.93 4.03
CA ASN A 79 -0.57 -6.87 4.69
C ASN A 79 -2.07 -7.16 4.64
N TRP A 80 -2.60 -7.61 3.50
CA TRP A 80 -4.01 -7.96 3.37
C TRP A 80 -4.39 -9.19 4.20
N GLN A 81 -3.55 -10.24 4.22
CA GLN A 81 -3.82 -11.41 5.05
C GLN A 81 -3.89 -11.09 6.53
N ARG A 82 -3.08 -10.12 6.99
CA ARG A 82 -3.01 -9.74 8.41
C ARG A 82 -4.09 -8.75 8.85
N PHE A 83 -4.41 -7.79 7.98
CA PHE A 83 -5.26 -6.65 8.36
C PHE A 83 -6.43 -6.40 7.41
N GLY A 84 -6.61 -7.23 6.39
CA GLY A 84 -7.65 -7.03 5.38
C GLY A 84 -9.04 -7.42 5.82
N GLU A 85 -9.16 -8.36 6.75
CA GLU A 85 -10.46 -8.70 7.32
C GLU A 85 -10.95 -7.54 8.22
N CYS A 86 -12.17 -7.07 7.96
CA CYS A 86 -12.87 -6.02 8.68
C CYS A 86 -13.93 -6.63 9.58
#